data_AF-A0AAN8ZDV2-F1
#
_entry.id   AF-A0AAN8ZDV2-F1
#
_cell.length_a   1.000
_cell.length_b   1.000
_cell.length_c   1.000
_cell.angle_alpha   90.00
_cell.angle_beta   90.00
_cell.angle_gamma   90.00
#
_symmetry.space_group_name_H-M   'P 1'
#
loop_
_entity.id
_entity.type
_entity.pdbx_description
1 polymer ?
#
loop_
_entity_poly.entity_id
_entity_poly.type
_entity_poly.pdbx_seq_one_letter_code
_entity_poly.pdbx_strand_id
1 'polypeptide(L)'
;MSSKTSFSVLLLSFFLVLSFSFITQADVPVSDTFTYVNEGEFGPHVVEYDGNYRVLSIFNSPFQLCFYNTTPNAFTLALRMGTLPSESLFRWVWEANRGNPVGDADGHVAWQTNTANKGVVGFKLLPNGNMVLYDAKGNFKWQSFDHPTDTLLVSQALRVKGPTKLVSRLSDKVNSDGAYSLYWSPTHWPFTTKLAAHQGPFSTTLALVRSAAHGN
;
A
#
# COMPACT_ATOMS: atom_id res chain seq x y z
N MET A 1 13.01 44.35 -51.89
CA MET A 1 12.94 42.91 -51.54
C MET A 1 13.54 42.75 -50.17
N SER A 2 12.71 42.63 -49.14
CA SER A 2 13.13 42.57 -47.73
C SER A 2 13.12 41.12 -47.28
N SER A 3 14.28 40.55 -46.95
CA SER A 3 14.42 39.19 -46.45
C SER A 3 13.97 39.14 -44.98
N LYS A 4 12.86 38.45 -44.72
CA LYS A 4 12.49 38.06 -43.35
C LYS A 4 13.33 36.85 -42.96
N THR A 5 14.38 37.08 -42.19
CA THR A 5 15.11 36.02 -41.47
C THR A 5 14.18 35.40 -40.43
N SER A 6 13.85 34.12 -40.61
CA SER A 6 13.04 33.32 -39.67
C SER A 6 13.86 33.03 -38.40
N PHE A 7 13.48 33.66 -37.29
CA PHE A 7 14.08 33.47 -35.97
C PHE A 7 13.21 32.54 -35.11
N SER A 8 12.79 31.38 -35.63
CA SER A 8 11.74 30.56 -34.99
C SER A 8 11.99 29.05 -34.91
N VAL A 9 13.24 28.57 -34.99
CA VAL A 9 13.52 27.12 -34.82
C VAL A 9 14.49 26.81 -33.67
N LEU A 10 15.01 27.82 -32.97
CA LEU A 10 15.91 27.64 -31.82
C LEU A 10 15.19 27.50 -30.47
N LEU A 11 13.86 27.31 -30.47
CA LEU A 11 13.06 27.15 -29.25
C LEU A 11 12.41 25.75 -29.10
N LEU A 12 12.89 24.75 -29.85
CA LEU A 12 12.40 23.37 -29.72
C LEU A 12 13.42 22.39 -29.11
N SER A 13 14.54 22.88 -28.57
CA SER A 13 15.60 22.05 -27.99
C SER A 13 15.73 22.16 -26.47
N PHE A 14 14.80 22.82 -25.76
CA PHE A 14 14.88 23.03 -24.31
C PHE A 14 13.81 22.29 -23.49
N PHE A 15 13.15 21.28 -24.08
CA PHE A 15 12.20 20.41 -23.37
C PHE A 15 12.58 18.92 -23.41
N LEU A 16 13.87 18.61 -23.53
CA LEU A 16 14.36 17.31 -23.06
C LEU A 16 14.71 17.46 -21.57
N VAL A 17 13.69 17.75 -20.74
CA VAL A 17 13.84 17.60 -19.29
C VAL A 17 14.03 16.11 -19.07
N LEU A 18 15.29 15.75 -18.82
CA LEU A 18 15.76 14.48 -18.36
C LEU A 18 14.77 13.88 -17.36
N SER A 19 13.94 12.95 -17.82
CA SER A 19 13.29 11.95 -16.99
C SER A 19 14.34 10.93 -16.54
N PHE A 20 15.39 11.41 -15.88
CA PHE A 20 16.19 10.55 -15.04
C PHE A 20 15.32 10.25 -13.83
N SER A 21 14.72 9.06 -13.81
CA SER A 21 14.29 8.43 -12.57
C SER A 21 15.53 8.33 -11.70
N PHE A 22 15.71 9.28 -10.78
CA PHE A 22 16.76 9.18 -9.77
C PHE A 22 16.43 7.97 -8.91
N ILE A 23 17.07 6.83 -9.20
CA ILE A 23 17.15 5.72 -8.25
C ILE A 23 18.10 6.21 -7.17
N THR A 24 17.53 6.83 -6.15
CA THR A 24 18.28 7.16 -4.94
C THR A 24 18.68 5.84 -4.28
N GLN A 25 19.97 5.54 -4.25
CA GLN A 25 20.48 4.37 -3.56
C GLN A 25 20.21 4.54 -2.05
N ALA A 26 19.62 3.53 -1.41
CA ALA A 26 19.46 3.55 0.03
C ALA A 26 20.84 3.54 0.70
N ASP A 27 21.03 4.33 1.75
CA ASP A 27 22.23 4.31 2.62
C ASP A 27 22.18 3.10 3.58
N VAL A 28 21.86 1.94 3.01
CA VAL A 28 21.68 0.67 3.71
C VAL A 28 22.83 -0.23 3.26
N PRO A 29 23.60 -0.84 4.19
CA PRO A 29 24.63 -1.80 3.82
C PRO A 29 24.07 -2.88 2.91
N VAL A 30 24.84 -3.32 1.91
CA VAL A 30 24.38 -4.35 0.95
C VAL A 30 23.90 -5.62 1.68
N SER A 31 24.53 -5.99 2.80
CA SER A 31 24.13 -7.11 3.66
C SER A 31 22.71 -7.00 4.21
N ASP A 32 22.21 -5.79 4.35
CA ASP A 32 20.89 -5.48 4.91
C ASP A 32 19.87 -5.13 3.81
N THR A 33 20.28 -5.24 2.54
CA THR A 33 19.39 -5.15 1.38
C THR A 33 18.93 -6.54 0.94
N PHE A 34 17.77 -6.60 0.29
CA PHE A 34 17.21 -7.83 -0.26
C PHE A 34 16.52 -7.54 -1.58
N THR A 35 16.47 -8.53 -2.46
CA THR A 35 15.76 -8.48 -3.73
C THR A 35 15.04 -9.80 -3.94
N TYR A 36 13.80 -9.73 -4.39
CA TYR A 36 12.99 -10.90 -4.72
C TYR A 36 12.57 -10.84 -6.18
N VAL A 37 12.73 -11.96 -6.87
CA VAL A 37 12.20 -12.17 -8.21
C VAL A 37 10.88 -12.93 -8.07
N ASN A 38 9.84 -12.46 -8.75
CA ASN A 38 8.53 -13.10 -8.70
C ASN A 38 8.47 -14.32 -9.63
N GLU A 39 9.13 -15.41 -9.22
CA GLU A 39 9.26 -16.65 -9.99
C GLU A 39 8.95 -17.90 -9.14
N GLY A 40 8.77 -19.04 -9.81
CA GLY A 40 8.46 -20.33 -9.18
C GLY A 40 6.96 -20.66 -9.11
N GLU A 41 6.64 -21.71 -8.35
CA GLU A 41 5.29 -22.23 -8.19
C GLU A 41 4.41 -21.32 -7.33
N PHE A 42 3.10 -21.32 -7.62
CA PHE A 42 2.13 -20.65 -6.77
C PHE A 42 1.89 -21.43 -5.46
N GLY A 43 1.49 -20.70 -4.42
CA GLY A 43 1.14 -21.30 -3.15
C GLY A 43 -0.07 -22.22 -3.25
N PRO A 44 -0.12 -23.32 -2.48
CA PRO A 44 -1.07 -24.41 -2.70
C PRO A 44 -2.46 -24.19 -2.06
N HIS A 45 -2.68 -23.08 -1.38
CA HIS A 45 -3.87 -22.86 -0.55
C HIS A 45 -4.77 -21.76 -1.11
N VAL A 46 -6.08 -21.90 -0.89
CA VAL A 46 -7.05 -20.87 -1.29
C VAL A 46 -6.83 -19.59 -0.46
N VAL A 47 -6.83 -18.46 -1.16
CA VAL A 47 -6.69 -17.12 -0.59
C VAL A 47 -7.88 -16.28 -1.02
N GLU A 48 -8.09 -15.18 -0.31
CA GLU A 48 -9.10 -14.19 -0.63
C GLU A 48 -9.03 -13.78 -2.12
N TYR A 49 -10.22 -13.64 -2.72
CA TYR A 49 -10.44 -13.33 -4.14
C TYR A 49 -10.04 -14.41 -5.15
N ASP A 50 -9.81 -15.64 -4.70
CA ASP A 50 -9.31 -16.76 -5.53
C ASP A 50 -8.01 -16.39 -6.26
N GLY A 51 -7.17 -15.57 -5.62
CA GLY A 51 -5.92 -15.10 -6.19
C GLY A 51 -4.85 -16.19 -6.25
N ASN A 52 -3.91 -16.06 -7.18
CA ASN A 52 -2.65 -16.79 -7.10
C ASN A 52 -1.66 -15.96 -6.28
N TYR A 53 -0.70 -16.64 -5.64
CA TYR A 53 0.31 -15.95 -4.86
C TYR A 53 1.61 -16.73 -4.77
N ARG A 54 2.70 -16.01 -4.47
CA ARG A 54 4.01 -16.55 -4.12
C ARG A 54 4.46 -15.93 -2.82
N VAL A 55 4.89 -16.76 -1.88
CA VAL A 55 5.39 -16.31 -0.59
C VAL A 55 6.81 -15.79 -0.71
N LEU A 56 7.15 -14.79 0.09
CA LEU A 56 8.52 -14.33 0.29
C LEU A 56 9.04 -14.86 1.63
N SER A 57 10.35 -14.85 1.80
CA SER A 57 11.01 -15.26 3.06
C SER A 57 10.81 -14.27 4.20
N ILE A 58 10.24 -13.08 3.93
CA ILE A 58 9.86 -12.11 4.96
C ILE A 58 8.54 -12.54 5.59
N PHE A 59 8.60 -13.00 6.84
CA PHE A 59 7.42 -13.35 7.62
C PHE A 59 7.62 -13.06 9.12
N ASN A 60 6.51 -12.88 9.82
CA ASN A 60 6.43 -12.86 11.27
C ASN A 60 5.04 -13.35 11.65
N SER A 61 4.93 -14.58 12.15
CA SER A 61 3.65 -15.27 12.32
C SER A 61 2.64 -14.39 13.09
N PRO A 62 1.40 -14.22 12.60
CA PRO A 62 0.78 -14.93 11.47
C PRO A 62 0.97 -14.26 10.10
N PHE A 63 1.80 -13.24 9.97
CA PHE A 63 1.91 -12.44 8.75
C PHE A 63 3.04 -12.90 7.83
N GLN A 64 2.80 -12.88 6.52
CA GLN A 64 3.80 -13.21 5.52
C GLN A 64 3.66 -12.33 4.29
N LEU A 65 4.80 -11.83 3.79
CA LEU A 65 4.84 -11.02 2.59
C LEU A 65 4.74 -11.91 1.36
N CYS A 66 3.96 -11.50 0.36
CA CYS A 66 3.71 -12.26 -0.85
C CYS A 66 3.67 -11.33 -2.07
N PHE A 67 3.96 -11.89 -3.24
CA PHE A 67 3.36 -11.40 -4.48
C PHE A 67 2.03 -12.11 -4.69
N TYR A 68 0.98 -11.39 -5.05
CA TYR A 68 -0.30 -12.01 -5.39
C TYR A 68 -0.96 -11.33 -6.58
N ASN A 69 -1.84 -12.05 -7.28
CA ASN A 69 -2.60 -11.50 -8.40
C ASN A 69 -3.98 -12.14 -8.51
N THR A 70 -4.96 -11.32 -8.90
CA THR A 70 -6.30 -11.77 -9.35
C THR A 70 -6.46 -11.65 -10.87
N THR A 71 -5.50 -11.00 -11.54
CA THR A 71 -5.41 -10.84 -12.98
C THR A 71 -4.09 -11.46 -13.46
N PRO A 72 -4.08 -12.29 -14.52
CA PRO A 72 -2.84 -12.88 -15.04
C PRO A 72 -1.76 -11.82 -15.30
N ASN A 73 -0.52 -12.13 -14.91
CA ASN A 73 0.68 -11.29 -15.11
C ASN A 73 0.63 -9.87 -14.48
N ALA A 74 -0.29 -9.63 -13.54
CA ALA A 74 -0.44 -8.34 -12.86
C ALA A 74 -0.34 -8.53 -11.34
N PHE A 75 0.86 -8.41 -10.80
CA PHE A 75 1.16 -8.75 -9.40
C PHE A 75 1.21 -7.55 -8.49
N THR A 76 0.71 -7.74 -7.27
CA THR A 76 0.78 -6.78 -6.18
C THR A 76 1.61 -7.36 -5.03
N LEU A 77 2.51 -6.56 -4.47
CA LEU A 77 3.16 -6.89 -3.20
C LEU A 77 2.13 -6.72 -2.07
N ALA A 78 1.90 -7.76 -1.29
CA ALA A 78 0.88 -7.75 -0.24
C ALA A 78 1.31 -8.49 1.01
N LEU A 79 0.66 -8.15 2.13
CA LEU A 79 0.78 -8.88 3.38
C LEU A 79 -0.42 -9.81 3.55
N ARG A 80 -0.13 -11.11 3.62
CA ARG A 80 -1.12 -12.14 3.95
C ARG A 80 -1.17 -12.36 5.45
N MET A 81 -2.36 -12.61 5.99
CA MET A 81 -2.54 -13.17 7.34
C MET A 81 -2.80 -14.68 7.27
N GLY A 82 -2.05 -15.43 8.08
CA GLY A 82 -2.01 -16.89 8.17
C GLY A 82 -0.74 -17.48 7.54
N THR A 83 -0.10 -18.39 8.27
CA THR A 83 1.13 -19.11 7.86
C THR A 83 0.99 -20.63 7.95
N LEU A 84 -0.03 -21.11 8.65
CA LEU A 84 -0.28 -22.54 8.85
C LEU A 84 -1.48 -22.98 8.02
N PRO A 85 -1.46 -24.21 7.48
CA PRO A 85 -2.63 -24.80 6.84
C PRO A 85 -3.84 -24.73 7.75
N SER A 86 -4.95 -24.25 7.22
CA SER A 86 -6.20 -24.06 7.94
C SER A 86 -7.33 -24.11 6.91
N GLU A 87 -8.51 -24.58 7.33
CA GLU A 87 -9.72 -24.52 6.48
C GLU A 87 -10.24 -23.09 6.30
N SER A 88 -9.78 -22.15 7.13
CA SER A 88 -10.09 -20.73 6.97
C SER A 88 -9.28 -20.11 5.85
N LEU A 89 -9.98 -19.32 5.04
CA LEU A 89 -9.43 -18.48 3.98
C LEU A 89 -8.31 -17.55 4.48
N PHE A 90 -7.16 -17.54 3.81
CA PHE A 90 -6.12 -16.56 4.07
C PHE A 90 -6.48 -15.20 3.48
N ARG A 91 -6.35 -14.14 4.27
CA ARG A 91 -6.76 -12.78 3.89
C ARG A 91 -5.58 -11.86 3.57
N TRP A 92 -5.82 -10.93 2.65
CA TRP A 92 -4.90 -9.85 2.33
C TRP A 92 -5.19 -8.69 3.28
N VAL A 93 -4.22 -8.33 4.13
CA VAL A 93 -4.42 -7.31 5.17
C VAL A 93 -3.71 -6.00 4.86
N TRP A 94 -2.87 -6.00 3.83
CA TRP A 94 -2.21 -4.81 3.31
C TRP A 94 -1.72 -5.06 1.88
N GLU A 95 -1.71 -4.03 1.04
CA GLU A 95 -1.26 -4.11 -0.35
C GLU A 95 -0.49 -2.85 -0.75
N ALA A 96 0.60 -3.03 -1.49
CA ALA A 96 1.27 -1.94 -2.15
C ALA A 96 0.52 -1.57 -3.43
N ASN A 97 0.37 -0.28 -3.72
CA ASN A 97 -0.05 0.19 -5.04
C ASN A 97 -1.37 -0.40 -5.57
N ARG A 98 -2.40 -0.51 -4.71
CA ARG A 98 -3.73 -0.93 -5.14
C ARG A 98 -4.18 -0.12 -6.37
N GLY A 99 -4.67 -0.81 -7.40
CA GLY A 99 -5.08 -0.22 -8.68
C GLY A 99 -3.96 -0.14 -9.73
N ASN A 100 -2.69 -0.36 -9.35
CA ASN A 100 -1.54 -0.25 -10.24
C ASN A 100 -0.55 -1.42 -10.01
N PRO A 101 -0.95 -2.66 -10.31
CA PRO A 101 -0.08 -3.83 -10.14
C PRO A 101 1.16 -3.75 -11.04
N VAL A 102 2.24 -4.42 -10.63
CA VAL A 102 3.43 -4.60 -11.45
C VAL A 102 3.12 -5.62 -12.56
N GLY A 103 3.27 -5.20 -13.82
CA GLY A 103 3.25 -6.07 -15.00
C GLY A 103 4.67 -6.42 -15.48
N ASP A 104 4.76 -7.31 -16.47
CA ASP A 104 6.05 -7.80 -16.97
C ASP A 104 6.95 -6.68 -17.54
N ALA A 105 8.20 -6.69 -17.06
CA ALA A 105 9.46 -6.28 -17.72
C ALA A 105 9.73 -4.84 -18.20
N ASP A 106 8.89 -3.83 -17.93
CA ASP A 106 9.24 -2.45 -18.34
C ASP A 106 10.31 -1.77 -17.46
N GLY A 107 10.80 -2.44 -16.41
CA GLY A 107 11.79 -1.88 -15.47
C GLY A 107 11.26 -0.69 -14.67
N HIS A 108 9.97 -0.38 -14.76
CA HIS A 108 9.32 0.71 -14.07
C HIS A 108 9.10 0.37 -12.58
N VAL A 109 9.44 1.32 -11.71
CA VAL A 109 9.13 1.23 -10.28
C VAL A 109 7.64 1.49 -10.07
N ALA A 110 6.85 0.42 -9.93
CA ALA A 110 5.41 0.58 -9.69
C ALA A 110 5.11 1.29 -8.37
N TRP A 111 5.89 1.02 -7.32
CA TRP A 111 5.68 1.61 -6.00
C TRP A 111 6.95 1.68 -5.15
N GLN A 112 6.99 2.68 -4.28
CA GLN A 112 8.07 2.88 -3.31
C GLN A 112 7.58 3.65 -2.07
N THR A 113 8.30 3.53 -0.95
CA THR A 113 7.98 4.20 0.32
C THR A 113 8.38 5.68 0.35
N ASN A 114 9.12 6.18 -0.66
CA ASN A 114 9.67 7.53 -0.72
C ASN A 114 10.52 7.88 0.53
N THR A 115 11.36 6.94 0.98
CA THR A 115 12.25 7.09 2.15
C THR A 115 13.73 7.29 1.79
N ALA A 116 14.02 7.47 0.51
CA ALA A 116 15.29 7.92 -0.02
C ALA A 116 15.93 9.01 0.83
N ASN A 117 17.21 8.86 1.20
CA ASN A 117 17.98 9.83 1.98
C ASN A 117 17.38 10.19 3.36
N LYS A 118 16.44 9.40 3.91
CA LYS A 118 15.86 9.62 5.24
C LYS A 118 16.58 8.87 6.38
N GLY A 119 17.77 8.33 6.11
CA GLY A 119 18.58 7.57 7.07
C GLY A 119 17.94 6.24 7.49
N VAL A 120 17.21 5.59 6.57
CA VAL A 120 16.73 4.22 6.79
C VAL A 120 17.92 3.29 6.79
N VAL A 121 18.00 2.42 7.80
CA VAL A 121 19.08 1.42 7.93
C VAL A 121 18.54 -0.01 7.91
N GLY A 122 17.22 -0.20 7.92
CA GLY A 122 16.66 -1.55 7.87
C GLY A 122 15.15 -1.59 7.77
N PHE A 123 14.66 -2.81 7.57
CA PHE A 123 13.25 -3.19 7.46
C PHE A 123 12.90 -4.25 8.51
N LYS A 124 11.70 -4.18 9.08
CA LYS A 124 11.13 -5.22 9.97
C LYS A 124 9.64 -5.42 9.70
N LEU A 125 9.20 -6.68 9.69
CA LEU A 125 7.79 -7.04 9.87
C LEU A 125 7.57 -7.37 11.34
N LEU A 126 6.79 -6.53 12.03
CA LEU A 126 6.50 -6.68 13.46
C LEU A 126 5.41 -7.74 13.71
N PRO A 127 5.31 -8.32 14.92
CA PRO A 127 4.32 -9.35 15.25
C PRO A 127 2.85 -8.90 15.12
N ASN A 128 2.58 -7.60 15.09
CA ASN A 128 1.25 -7.05 14.87
C ASN A 128 0.91 -6.80 13.38
N GLY A 129 1.80 -7.18 12.46
CA GLY A 129 1.64 -6.99 11.03
C GLY A 129 2.10 -5.63 10.52
N ASN A 130 2.65 -4.77 11.38
CA ASN A 130 3.21 -3.50 10.94
C ASN A 130 4.58 -3.72 10.28
N MET A 131 4.69 -3.34 9.01
CA MET A 131 5.96 -3.32 8.29
C MET A 131 6.60 -1.95 8.49
N VAL A 132 7.83 -1.91 8.99
CA VAL A 132 8.50 -0.66 9.34
C VAL A 132 9.85 -0.54 8.66
N LEU A 133 10.15 0.67 8.18
CA LEU A 133 11.51 1.10 7.88
C LEU A 133 11.98 1.99 9.02
N TYR A 134 13.17 1.73 9.56
CA TYR A 134 13.67 2.40 10.75
C TYR A 134 15.08 2.97 10.56
N ASP A 135 15.42 4.00 11.32
CA ASP A 135 16.78 4.56 11.38
C ASP A 135 17.67 3.88 12.43
N ALA A 136 18.95 4.27 12.48
CA ALA A 136 19.92 3.75 13.44
C ALA A 136 19.54 3.95 14.91
N LYS A 137 18.60 4.87 15.20
CA LYS A 137 18.06 5.11 16.56
C LYS A 137 16.80 4.28 16.83
N GLY A 138 16.33 3.49 15.86
CA GLY A 138 15.12 2.71 15.94
C GLY A 138 13.83 3.49 15.65
N ASN A 139 13.92 4.76 15.22
CA ASN A 139 12.73 5.53 14.88
C ASN A 139 12.16 5.09 13.54
N PHE A 140 10.84 4.95 13.46
CA PHE A 140 10.18 4.63 12.20
C PHE A 140 10.25 5.83 11.24
N LYS A 141 10.77 5.58 10.04
CA LYS A 141 10.76 6.52 8.91
C LYS A 141 9.60 6.26 7.96
N TRP A 142 9.08 5.04 7.97
CA TRP A 142 7.88 4.62 7.28
C TRP A 142 7.28 3.43 7.99
N GLN A 143 5.95 3.32 7.96
CA GLN A 143 5.24 2.15 8.48
C GLN A 143 3.97 1.87 7.67
N SER A 144 3.66 0.59 7.43
CA SER A 144 2.46 0.20 6.67
C SER A 144 1.17 0.64 7.35
N PHE A 145 1.17 0.78 8.67
CA PHE A 145 0.00 1.21 9.44
C PHE A 145 -0.48 2.62 9.10
N ASP A 146 0.39 3.49 8.55
CA ASP A 146 0.02 4.83 8.07
C ASP A 146 -0.53 4.83 6.63
N HIS A 147 -0.54 3.67 5.98
CA HIS A 147 -1.03 3.45 4.61
C HIS A 147 -2.00 2.26 4.57
N PRO A 148 -3.15 2.32 5.28
CA PRO A 148 -4.13 1.23 5.27
C PRO A 148 -4.78 1.05 3.89
N THR A 149 -5.33 -0.15 3.69
CA THR A 149 -6.19 -0.49 2.56
C THR A 149 -7.66 -0.52 3.01
N ASP A 150 -8.26 -1.70 3.12
CA ASP A 150 -9.62 -2.01 3.58
C ASP A 150 -9.63 -2.70 4.96
N THR A 151 -8.47 -3.09 5.48
CA THR A 151 -8.34 -3.81 6.75
C THR A 151 -7.70 -2.94 7.82
N LEU A 152 -8.26 -2.99 9.04
CA LEU A 152 -7.66 -2.39 10.23
C LEU A 152 -7.14 -3.50 11.15
N LEU A 153 -5.83 -3.53 11.37
CA LEU A 153 -5.20 -4.50 12.27
C LEU A 153 -5.20 -4.03 13.73
N VAL A 154 -4.99 -4.97 14.65
CA VAL A 154 -4.84 -4.64 16.08
C VAL A 154 -3.67 -3.68 16.27
N SER A 155 -3.87 -2.66 17.11
CA SER A 155 -2.93 -1.55 17.34
C SER A 155 -2.74 -0.58 16.16
N GLN A 156 -3.42 -0.81 15.03
CA GLN A 156 -3.58 0.21 13.99
C GLN A 156 -4.74 1.13 14.36
N ALA A 157 -4.62 2.42 14.06
CA ALA A 157 -5.65 3.40 14.39
C ALA A 157 -5.84 4.41 13.26
N LEU A 158 -7.10 4.77 13.02
CA LEU A 158 -7.45 5.94 12.24
C LEU A 158 -7.38 7.18 13.13
N ARG A 159 -6.77 8.27 12.65
CA ARG A 159 -6.49 9.47 13.45
C ARG A 159 -6.51 10.73 12.62
N VAL A 160 -6.84 11.85 13.26
CA VAL A 160 -6.99 13.18 12.61
C VAL A 160 -5.70 13.66 11.92
N LYS A 161 -4.53 13.30 12.47
CA LYS A 161 -3.21 13.63 11.91
C LYS A 161 -2.48 12.37 11.44
N GLY A 162 -3.11 11.62 10.52
CA GLY A 162 -2.55 10.37 9.98
C GLY A 162 -3.53 9.66 9.05
N PRO A 163 -3.53 8.32 8.98
CA PRO A 163 -4.52 7.60 8.20
C PRO A 163 -5.91 7.89 8.75
N THR A 164 -6.82 8.36 7.90
CA THR A 164 -8.18 8.78 8.32
C THR A 164 -9.26 7.80 7.89
N LYS A 165 -8.98 6.93 6.92
CA LYS A 165 -9.96 6.02 6.34
C LYS A 165 -9.37 4.69 5.88
N LEU A 166 -10.24 3.70 5.79
CA LEU A 166 -10.10 2.50 4.99
C LEU A 166 -10.99 2.65 3.74
N VAL A 167 -10.58 2.06 2.63
CA VAL A 167 -11.36 2.08 1.38
C VAL A 167 -11.55 0.65 0.90
N SER A 168 -12.79 0.27 0.64
CA SER A 168 -13.12 -1.07 0.14
C SER A 168 -12.42 -1.34 -1.18
N ARG A 169 -12.24 -2.62 -1.51
CA ARG A 169 -11.94 -3.02 -2.89
C ARG A 169 -13.13 -2.73 -3.81
N LEU A 170 -12.89 -2.53 -5.10
CA LEU A 170 -13.93 -2.29 -6.10
C LEU A 170 -14.77 -3.54 -6.33
N SER A 171 -14.12 -4.70 -6.48
CA SER A 171 -14.76 -6.01 -6.54
C SER A 171 -13.75 -7.13 -6.28
N ASP A 172 -14.24 -8.36 -6.19
CA ASP A 172 -13.37 -9.54 -6.06
C ASP A 172 -12.40 -9.66 -7.25
N LYS A 173 -12.80 -9.19 -8.43
CA LYS A 173 -11.99 -9.29 -9.66
C LYS A 173 -11.13 -8.07 -9.94
N VAL A 174 -11.53 -6.88 -9.49
CA VAL A 174 -10.82 -5.64 -9.79
C VAL A 174 -10.12 -5.09 -8.54
N ASN A 175 -8.79 -5.17 -8.53
CA ASN A 175 -7.96 -4.69 -7.43
C ASN A 175 -7.77 -3.16 -7.45
N SER A 176 -8.83 -2.40 -7.27
CA SER A 176 -8.79 -0.94 -7.16
C SER A 176 -9.67 -0.46 -6.01
N ASP A 177 -9.61 0.82 -5.68
CA ASP A 177 -10.50 1.44 -4.70
C ASP A 177 -11.96 1.34 -5.16
N GLY A 178 -12.82 0.95 -4.22
CA GLY A 178 -14.25 0.77 -4.40
C GLY A 178 -15.08 1.92 -3.83
N ALA A 179 -16.39 1.69 -3.77
CA ALA A 179 -17.34 2.74 -3.40
C ALA A 179 -17.44 2.98 -1.89
N TYR A 180 -16.98 2.08 -1.02
CA TYR A 180 -17.21 2.19 0.42
C TYR A 180 -15.94 2.62 1.15
N SER A 181 -16.11 3.47 2.16
CA SER A 181 -15.01 3.83 3.06
C SER A 181 -15.47 3.89 4.50
N LEU A 182 -14.64 3.37 5.39
CA LEU A 182 -14.77 3.54 6.84
C LEU A 182 -13.81 4.64 7.24
N TYR A 183 -14.29 5.75 7.81
CA TYR A 183 -13.43 6.87 8.17
C TYR A 183 -13.71 7.42 9.56
N TRP A 184 -12.66 7.99 10.15
CA TRP A 184 -12.73 8.69 11.42
C TRP A 184 -13.12 10.15 11.21
N SER A 185 -14.20 10.59 11.85
CA SER A 185 -14.74 11.95 11.74
C SER A 185 -14.79 12.63 13.11
N PRO A 186 -13.86 13.55 13.44
CA PRO A 186 -13.86 14.25 14.73
C PRO A 186 -14.90 15.39 14.79
N THR A 187 -15.55 15.74 13.67
CA THR A 187 -16.34 16.97 13.52
C THR A 187 -17.71 16.98 14.20
N HIS A 188 -18.18 15.86 14.75
CA HIS A 188 -19.49 15.79 15.40
C HIS A 188 -19.38 15.03 16.72
N TRP A 189 -19.92 15.61 17.79
CA TRP A 189 -20.11 14.93 19.06
C TRP A 189 -21.40 14.08 19.00
N PRO A 190 -21.41 12.85 19.54
CA PRO A 190 -20.25 12.10 20.04
C PRO A 190 -19.31 11.70 18.90
N PHE A 191 -18.01 11.57 19.20
CA PHE A 191 -17.03 11.13 18.20
C PHE A 191 -17.49 9.82 17.56
N THR A 192 -17.69 9.84 16.24
CA THR A 192 -18.31 8.73 15.50
C THR A 192 -17.36 8.18 14.45
N THR A 193 -17.26 6.85 14.39
CA THR A 193 -16.76 6.15 13.21
C THR A 193 -17.91 6.06 12.21
N LYS A 194 -17.69 6.54 10.98
CA LYS A 194 -18.72 6.56 9.93
C LYS A 194 -18.32 5.62 8.80
N LEU A 195 -19.24 4.74 8.42
CA LEU A 195 -19.19 4.03 7.14
C LEU A 195 -20.01 4.84 6.13
N ALA A 196 -19.39 5.19 4.99
CA ALA A 196 -20.05 5.91 3.90
C ALA A 196 -19.80 5.25 2.55
N ALA A 197 -20.82 5.24 1.70
CA ALA A 197 -20.72 4.94 0.29
C ALA A 197 -20.51 6.24 -0.51
N HIS A 198 -19.62 6.22 -1.49
CA HIS A 198 -19.21 7.39 -2.27
C HIS A 198 -19.94 7.49 -3.63
N GLN A 199 -20.96 6.66 -3.89
CA GLN A 199 -21.70 6.68 -5.16
C GLN A 199 -23.23 6.70 -4.98
N GLY A 200 -23.86 7.74 -5.53
CA GLY A 200 -25.31 7.88 -5.71
C GLY A 200 -25.96 9.01 -4.90
N PRO A 201 -27.15 9.51 -5.30
CA PRO A 201 -27.87 10.60 -4.63
C PRO A 201 -28.40 10.25 -3.22
N PHE A 202 -28.17 9.01 -2.75
CA PHE A 202 -28.57 8.54 -1.44
C PHE A 202 -27.32 8.08 -0.67
N SER A 203 -26.93 8.87 0.33
CA SER A 203 -25.90 8.49 1.29
C SER A 203 -26.53 7.67 2.41
N THR A 204 -26.33 6.35 2.42
CA THR A 204 -26.64 5.54 3.60
C THR A 204 -25.43 5.57 4.52
N THR A 205 -25.55 6.27 5.66
CA THR A 205 -24.48 6.38 6.66
C THR A 205 -24.81 5.44 7.83
N LEU A 206 -23.93 4.49 8.13
CA LEU A 206 -23.95 3.76 9.40
C LEU A 206 -22.89 4.37 10.32
N ALA A 207 -23.32 4.96 11.43
CA ALA A 207 -22.44 5.49 12.46
C ALA A 207 -22.39 4.51 13.64
N LEU A 208 -21.21 3.94 13.92
CA LEU A 208 -20.98 3.30 15.21
C LEU A 208 -20.59 4.40 16.22
N VAL A 209 -21.40 4.55 17.27
CA VAL A 209 -21.12 5.42 18.40
C VAL A 209 -20.44 4.59 19.48
N ARG A 210 -19.24 4.99 19.93
CA ARG A 210 -18.64 4.40 21.13
C ARG A 210 -19.39 4.95 22.35
N SER A 211 -20.06 4.07 23.09
CA SER A 211 -20.49 4.38 24.46
C SER A 211 -19.25 4.62 25.30
N ALA A 212 -19.07 5.85 25.80
CA ALA A 212 -18.11 6.11 26.87
C ALA A 212 -18.75 5.65 28.17
N ALA A 213 -18.21 4.60 28.79
CA ALA A 213 -18.56 4.28 30.16
C ALA A 213 -18.12 5.46 31.04
N HIS A 214 -19.07 6.15 31.66
CA HIS A 214 -18.78 7.08 32.73
C HIS A 214 -18.20 6.28 33.90
N GLY A 215 -16.92 6.48 34.18
CA GLY A 215 -16.33 6.08 35.46
C GLY A 215 -16.79 7.04 36.55
N ASN A 216 -17.33 6.49 37.63
CA ASN A 216 -17.60 7.18 38.89
C ASN A 216 -16.32 7.65 39.57
#